data_AF-A0A1A0HA39-F1
#
_entry.id   AF-A0A1A0HA39-F1
#
_cell.length_a   1.000
_cell.length_b   1.000
_cell.length_c   1.000
_cell.angle_alpha   90.00
_cell.angle_beta   90.00
_cell.angle_gamma   90.00
#
_symmetry.space_group_name_H-M   'P 1'
#
loop_
_entity.id
_entity.type
_entity.pdbx_description
1 polymer ?
#
loop_
_entity_poly.entity_id
_entity_poly.type
_entity_poly.pdbx_seq_one_letter_code
_entity_poly.pdbx_strand_id
1 'polypeptide(L)'
;LTRSLYKALTGTSCFYTTVQLLPLGSAVQAVEDRENNTLEIGVPKRVYLQIFAEGHAYFQGSYPRAPDTRRMPRGRLENTYFACLALLATTNDHSTVWRVHELVLAELCRLHHGSWGAADFRFCTALATSRLDRINKSSLLWHWLRKNAVLHVLAARGPAPLYAFIRQILRAMDAHLANCAAGFSLVWLVLVARASGPAFCEEHVALLLRDKCRRTLGDVLLW
;
A
#
# COMPACT_ATOMS: atom_id res chain seq x y z
N LEU A 1 -14.04 4.69 -11.23
CA LEU A 1 -14.27 4.30 -9.81
C LEU A 1 -12.98 4.33 -9.00
N THR A 2 -11.88 3.87 -9.59
CA THR A 2 -10.54 3.84 -8.96
C THR A 2 -10.09 5.19 -8.43
N ARG A 3 -10.31 6.29 -9.17
CA ARG A 3 -9.97 7.65 -8.72
C ARG A 3 -10.68 8.04 -7.40
N SER A 4 -11.93 7.60 -7.20
CA SER A 4 -12.68 7.87 -5.97
C SER A 4 -12.12 7.09 -4.78
N LEU A 5 -11.81 5.81 -4.98
CA LEU A 5 -11.14 4.99 -3.97
C LEU A 5 -9.77 5.58 -3.61
N TYR A 6 -8.98 5.94 -4.62
CA TYR A 6 -7.69 6.59 -4.44
C TYR A 6 -7.82 7.87 -3.62
N LYS A 7 -8.75 8.77 -3.98
CA LYS A 7 -8.97 10.02 -3.25
C LYS A 7 -9.32 9.79 -1.78
N ALA A 8 -10.17 8.80 -1.49
CA ALA A 8 -10.52 8.44 -0.11
C ALA A 8 -9.29 7.95 0.67
N LEU A 9 -8.52 7.03 0.09
CA LEU A 9 -7.34 6.43 0.71
C LEU A 9 -6.20 7.43 0.93
N THR A 10 -5.95 8.33 -0.02
CA THR A 10 -4.83 9.28 0.08
C THR A 10 -5.20 10.57 0.79
N GLY A 11 -6.50 10.89 0.88
CA GLY A 11 -7.01 12.15 1.40
C GLY A 11 -7.37 12.16 2.89
N THR A 12 -7.37 11.01 3.57
CA THR A 12 -7.69 10.94 5.00
C THR A 12 -6.56 11.47 5.88
N SER A 13 -6.94 11.97 7.06
CA SER A 13 -6.03 12.29 8.17
C SER A 13 -5.82 11.12 9.13
N CYS A 14 -6.61 10.04 9.01
CA CYS A 14 -6.47 8.85 9.82
C CYS A 14 -5.08 8.23 9.64
N PHE A 15 -4.51 7.75 10.73
CA PHE A 15 -3.22 7.08 10.69
C PHE A 15 -3.34 5.70 10.04
N TYR A 16 -4.35 4.92 10.42
CA TYR A 16 -4.59 3.60 9.84
C TYR A 16 -5.65 3.66 8.75
N THR A 17 -5.62 2.68 7.85
CA THR A 17 -6.69 2.48 6.88
C THR A 17 -6.97 0.98 6.74
N THR A 18 -8.24 0.62 6.69
CA THR A 18 -8.69 -0.76 6.51
C THR A 18 -9.64 -0.80 5.33
N VAL A 19 -9.30 -1.60 4.32
CA VAL A 19 -10.18 -1.85 3.16
C VAL A 19 -10.78 -3.25 3.30
N GLN A 20 -12.09 -3.39 3.10
CA GLN A 20 -12.79 -4.67 3.14
C GLN A 20 -13.90 -4.75 2.10
N LEU A 21 -14.30 -5.97 1.73
CA LEU A 21 -15.46 -6.18 0.85
C LEU A 21 -16.76 -6.11 1.64
N LEU A 22 -17.75 -5.39 1.10
CA LEU A 22 -19.11 -5.44 1.59
C LEU A 22 -19.95 -6.43 0.76
N PRO A 23 -20.86 -7.19 1.40
CA PRO A 23 -21.70 -8.16 0.70
C PRO A 23 -22.70 -7.47 -0.25
N LEU A 24 -23.21 -6.31 0.14
CA LEU A 24 -24.22 -5.53 -0.59
C LEU A 24 -23.81 -4.06 -0.67
N GLY A 25 -24.44 -3.33 -1.59
CA GLY A 25 -24.25 -1.89 -1.80
C GLY A 25 -23.93 -1.54 -3.25
N SER A 26 -24.07 -0.25 -3.57
CA SER A 26 -23.87 0.30 -4.91
C SER A 26 -22.65 1.23 -5.02
N ALA A 27 -22.06 1.65 -3.89
CA ALA A 27 -20.96 2.60 -3.84
C ALA A 27 -19.96 2.26 -2.74
N VAL A 28 -18.73 2.73 -2.91
CA VAL A 28 -17.70 2.69 -1.85
C VAL A 28 -18.19 3.51 -0.66
N GLN A 29 -18.10 2.92 0.53
CA GLN A 29 -18.40 3.59 1.79
C GLN A 29 -17.09 3.83 2.54
N ALA A 30 -16.92 5.03 3.08
CA ALA A 30 -15.75 5.42 3.84
C ALA A 30 -16.22 6.04 5.16
N VAL A 31 -15.76 5.49 6.27
CA VAL A 31 -16.12 5.92 7.62
C VAL A 31 -14.84 6.13 8.42
N GLU A 32 -14.68 7.31 9.00
CA GLU A 32 -13.56 7.60 9.91
C GLU A 32 -13.92 7.21 11.33
N ASP A 33 -13.28 6.17 11.84
CA ASP A 33 -13.27 5.83 13.25
C ASP A 33 -12.19 6.68 13.94
N ARG A 34 -12.63 7.80 14.52
CA ARG A 34 -11.75 8.76 15.18
C ARG A 34 -11.14 8.21 16.47
N GLU A 35 -11.83 7.32 17.16
CA GLU A 35 -11.34 6.73 18.42
C GLU A 35 -10.15 5.81 18.14
N ASN A 36 -10.24 5.00 17.08
CA ASN A 36 -9.17 4.10 16.67
C ASN A 36 -8.24 4.71 15.61
N ASN A 37 -8.40 6.00 15.28
CA ASN A 37 -7.62 6.71 14.27
C ASN A 37 -7.51 5.92 12.94
N THR A 38 -8.63 5.36 12.49
CA THR A 38 -8.71 4.42 11.37
C THR A 38 -9.76 4.86 10.36
N LEU A 39 -9.39 4.93 9.09
CA LEU A 39 -10.35 5.01 8.00
C LEU A 39 -10.81 3.60 7.64
N GLU A 40 -12.09 3.30 7.80
CA GLU A 40 -12.71 2.08 7.33
C GLU A 40 -13.34 2.30 5.94
N ILE A 41 -12.86 1.55 4.95
CA ILE A 41 -13.41 1.55 3.60
C ILE A 41 -14.09 0.22 3.33
N GLY A 42 -15.41 0.28 3.13
CA GLY A 42 -16.20 -0.81 2.59
C GLY A 42 -16.37 -0.68 1.09
N VAL A 43 -15.91 -1.68 0.33
CA VAL A 43 -16.09 -1.76 -1.12
C VAL A 43 -17.09 -2.86 -1.44
N PRO A 44 -18.32 -2.55 -1.90
CA PRO A 44 -19.25 -3.58 -2.31
C PRO A 44 -18.67 -4.47 -3.41
N LYS A 45 -18.92 -5.79 -3.35
CA LYS A 45 -18.37 -6.76 -4.32
C LYS A 45 -18.62 -6.37 -5.78
N ARG A 46 -19.80 -5.82 -6.09
CA ARG A 46 -20.12 -5.30 -7.44
C ARG A 46 -19.18 -4.18 -7.86
N VAL A 47 -18.91 -3.23 -6.97
CA VAL A 47 -18.01 -2.09 -7.23
C VAL A 47 -16.56 -2.57 -7.37
N TYR A 48 -16.15 -3.53 -6.54
CA TYR A 48 -14.82 -4.15 -6.65
C TYR A 48 -14.61 -4.80 -8.04
N LEU A 49 -15.59 -5.54 -8.54
CA LEU A 49 -15.55 -6.14 -9.88
C LEU A 49 -15.59 -5.09 -10.99
N GLN A 50 -16.30 -3.97 -10.79
CA GLN A 50 -16.28 -2.86 -11.74
C GLN A 50 -14.92 -2.15 -11.79
N ILE A 51 -14.23 -1.99 -10.65
CA ILE A 51 -12.85 -1.46 -10.61
C ILE A 51 -11.92 -2.40 -11.39
N PHE A 52 -12.03 -3.72 -11.16
CA PHE A 52 -11.27 -4.71 -11.91
C PHE A 52 -11.53 -4.60 -13.42
N ALA A 53 -12.80 -4.52 -13.83
CA ALA A 53 -13.19 -4.36 -15.23
C ALA A 53 -12.71 -3.03 -15.84
N GLU A 54 -12.72 -1.93 -15.08
CA GLU A 54 -12.19 -0.61 -15.49
C GLU A 54 -10.71 -0.71 -15.84
N GLY A 55 -9.91 -1.37 -14.99
CA GLY A 55 -8.49 -1.61 -15.25
C GLY A 55 -8.26 -2.50 -16.48
N HIS A 56 -8.98 -3.62 -16.56
CA HIS A 56 -8.85 -4.53 -17.70
C HIS A 56 -9.26 -3.90 -19.02
N ALA A 57 -10.37 -3.16 -19.06
CA ALA A 57 -10.85 -2.48 -20.26
C ALA A 57 -9.81 -1.48 -20.81
N TYR A 58 -9.06 -0.80 -19.92
CA TYR A 58 -7.98 0.09 -20.36
C TYR A 58 -6.87 -0.64 -21.12
N PHE A 59 -6.55 -1.88 -20.71
CA PHE A 59 -5.50 -2.70 -21.33
C PHE A 59 -6.06 -3.70 -22.36
N GLN A 60 -7.37 -3.69 -22.66
CA GLN A 60 -7.94 -4.55 -23.69
C GLN A 60 -7.34 -4.20 -25.07
N GLY A 61 -6.95 -5.22 -25.83
CA GLY A 61 -6.32 -5.06 -27.15
C GLY A 61 -4.84 -4.62 -27.11
N SER A 62 -4.34 -4.19 -25.96
CA SER A 62 -2.92 -3.83 -25.77
C SER A 62 -2.46 -4.41 -24.44
N TYR A 63 -1.89 -5.63 -24.44
CA TYR A 63 -1.27 -6.18 -23.22
C TYR A 63 -0.35 -5.12 -22.62
N PRO A 64 -0.31 -4.94 -21.28
CA PRO A 64 0.49 -3.87 -20.67
C PRO A 64 1.95 -4.02 -21.11
N ARG A 65 2.37 -3.26 -22.11
CA ARG A 65 3.77 -3.17 -22.52
C ARG A 65 4.35 -2.00 -21.77
N ALA A 66 5.61 -2.13 -21.34
CA ALA A 66 6.36 -1.01 -20.79
C ALA A 66 6.31 0.16 -21.80
N PRO A 67 5.54 1.22 -21.54
CA PRO A 67 5.39 2.28 -22.51
C PRO A 67 6.65 3.17 -22.49
N ASP A 68 6.91 3.87 -23.58
CA ASP A 68 7.82 5.03 -23.54
C ASP A 68 7.13 6.15 -22.75
N THR A 69 7.22 6.08 -21.43
CA THR A 69 6.52 6.99 -20.50
C THR A 69 6.98 8.44 -20.68
N ARG A 70 8.23 8.66 -21.09
CA ARG A 70 8.80 10.00 -21.29
C ARG A 70 8.14 10.77 -22.42
N ARG A 71 7.63 10.07 -23.44
CA ARG A 71 6.93 10.67 -24.59
C ARG A 71 5.42 10.71 -24.41
N MET A 72 4.91 10.16 -23.31
CA MET A 72 3.48 10.03 -23.09
C MET A 72 2.86 11.35 -22.63
N PRO A 73 1.74 11.81 -23.23
CA PRO A 73 1.03 12.98 -22.74
C PRO A 73 0.58 12.79 -21.28
N ARG A 74 0.61 13.86 -20.50
CA ARG A 74 0.26 13.84 -19.07
C ARG A 74 -1.07 13.13 -18.77
N GLY A 75 -2.14 13.48 -19.49
CA GLY A 75 -3.45 12.85 -19.27
C GLY A 75 -3.43 11.33 -19.49
N ARG A 76 -2.59 10.85 -20.42
CA ARG A 76 -2.41 9.42 -20.67
C ARG A 76 -1.57 8.75 -19.58
N LEU A 77 -0.55 9.44 -19.03
CA LEU A 77 0.19 8.94 -17.85
C LEU A 77 -0.73 8.75 -16.65
N GLU A 78 -1.53 9.77 -16.32
CA GLU A 78 -2.48 9.70 -15.19
C GLU A 78 -3.50 8.57 -15.41
N ASN A 79 -4.05 8.44 -16.62
CA ASN A 79 -4.99 7.35 -16.93
C ASN A 79 -4.34 5.97 -16.83
N THR A 80 -3.09 5.83 -17.32
CA THR A 80 -2.34 4.57 -17.19
C THR A 80 -2.07 4.23 -15.73
N TYR A 81 -1.71 5.23 -14.92
CA TYR A 81 -1.50 5.06 -13.48
C TYR A 81 -2.78 4.56 -12.79
N PHE A 82 -3.91 5.22 -13.02
CA PHE A 82 -5.18 4.79 -12.41
C PHE A 82 -5.67 3.43 -12.93
N ALA A 83 -5.41 3.09 -14.20
CA ALA A 83 -5.68 1.75 -14.71
C ALA A 83 -4.81 0.69 -14.00
N CYS A 84 -3.54 0.99 -13.75
CA CYS A 84 -2.68 0.12 -12.96
C CYS A 84 -3.22 -0.01 -11.52
N LEU A 85 -3.55 1.10 -10.85
CA LEU A 85 -4.10 1.04 -9.49
C LEU A 85 -5.40 0.24 -9.41
N ALA A 86 -6.23 0.26 -10.45
CA ALA A 86 -7.46 -0.52 -10.51
C ALA A 86 -7.14 -2.03 -10.42
N LEU A 87 -6.16 -2.48 -11.21
CA LEU A 87 -5.69 -3.86 -11.19
C LEU A 87 -4.91 -4.18 -9.92
N LEU A 88 -4.07 -3.27 -9.41
CA LEU A 88 -3.34 -3.48 -8.16
C LEU A 88 -4.24 -3.45 -6.92
N ALA A 89 -5.40 -2.81 -6.97
CA ALA A 89 -6.38 -2.88 -5.88
C ALA A 89 -7.19 -4.19 -5.88
N THR A 90 -7.21 -4.92 -7.01
CA THR A 90 -8.12 -6.04 -7.22
C THR A 90 -7.43 -7.39 -7.50
N THR A 91 -6.25 -7.36 -8.11
CA THR A 91 -5.38 -8.48 -8.49
C THR A 91 -3.92 -8.01 -8.50
N ASN A 92 -3.29 -7.90 -7.32
CA ASN A 92 -1.97 -7.29 -7.18
C ASN A 92 -0.77 -8.20 -7.42
N ASP A 93 -0.97 -9.48 -7.77
CA ASP A 93 0.12 -10.36 -8.19
C ASP A 93 0.33 -10.34 -9.71
N HIS A 94 0.32 -9.14 -10.31
CA HIS A 94 0.51 -8.93 -11.74
C HIS A 94 1.82 -8.18 -12.02
N SER A 95 2.92 -8.92 -12.20
CA SER A 95 4.28 -8.37 -12.37
C SER A 95 4.41 -7.35 -13.51
N THR A 96 3.75 -7.61 -14.64
CA THR A 96 3.73 -6.67 -15.78
C THR A 96 3.06 -5.34 -15.40
N VAL A 97 1.92 -5.37 -14.73
CA VAL A 97 1.21 -4.16 -14.30
C VAL A 97 2.05 -3.38 -13.29
N TRP A 98 2.70 -4.06 -12.33
CA TRP A 98 3.66 -3.42 -11.42
C TRP A 98 4.79 -2.70 -12.16
N ARG A 99 5.36 -3.32 -13.19
CA ARG A 99 6.42 -2.69 -13.98
C ARG A 99 5.92 -1.45 -14.72
N VAL A 100 4.72 -1.50 -15.30
CA VAL A 100 4.11 -0.33 -15.96
C VAL A 100 3.80 0.75 -14.93
N HIS A 101 3.24 0.40 -13.77
CA HIS A 101 2.99 1.30 -12.65
C HIS A 101 4.25 2.02 -12.19
N GLU A 102 5.34 1.29 -11.94
CA GLU A 102 6.62 1.85 -11.52
C GLU A 102 7.16 2.89 -12.53
N LEU A 103 7.13 2.55 -13.83
CA LEU A 103 7.58 3.45 -14.90
C LEU A 103 6.72 4.71 -15.01
N VAL A 104 5.40 4.57 -14.90
CA VAL A 104 4.45 5.68 -15.00
C VAL A 104 4.54 6.58 -13.76
N LEU A 105 4.62 6.00 -12.57
CA LEU A 105 4.78 6.75 -11.33
C LEU A 105 6.08 7.54 -11.32
N ALA A 106 7.19 6.94 -11.74
CA ALA A 106 8.47 7.64 -11.82
C ALA A 106 8.38 8.91 -12.69
N GLU A 107 7.70 8.81 -13.83
CA GLU A 107 7.48 9.96 -14.72
C GLU A 107 6.53 11.00 -14.11
N LEU A 108 5.45 10.57 -13.44
CA LEU A 108 4.54 11.48 -12.73
C LEU A 108 5.26 12.20 -11.57
N CYS A 109 6.10 11.51 -10.81
CA CYS A 109 6.94 12.10 -9.78
C CYS A 109 7.91 13.14 -10.36
N ARG A 110 8.53 12.84 -11.50
CA ARG A 110 9.41 13.78 -12.20
C ARG A 110 8.68 15.07 -12.59
N LEU A 111 7.46 14.95 -13.10
CA LEU A 111 6.64 16.09 -13.56
C LEU A 111 6.05 16.92 -12.40
N HIS A 112 5.84 16.32 -11.23
CA HIS A 112 5.12 16.93 -10.09
C HIS A 112 5.96 16.99 -8.81
N HIS A 113 7.29 17.10 -8.95
CA HIS A 113 8.24 17.25 -7.85
C HIS A 113 8.04 16.24 -6.70
N GLY A 114 7.74 14.98 -7.06
CA GLY A 114 7.64 13.86 -6.11
C GLY A 114 6.30 13.71 -5.37
N SER A 115 5.34 14.63 -5.53
CA SER A 115 4.05 14.59 -4.81
C SER A 115 3.26 13.29 -5.02
N TRP A 116 3.33 12.69 -6.22
CA TRP A 116 2.67 11.42 -6.53
C TRP A 116 3.24 10.23 -5.75
N GLY A 117 4.54 10.23 -5.44
CA GLY A 117 5.20 9.13 -4.74
C GLY A 117 4.67 8.97 -3.31
N ALA A 118 4.51 10.08 -2.59
CA ALA A 118 3.95 10.05 -1.24
C ALA A 118 2.49 9.56 -1.22
N ALA A 119 1.70 9.95 -2.22
CA ALA A 119 0.31 9.52 -2.35
C ALA A 119 0.21 8.03 -2.76
N ASP A 120 1.07 7.57 -3.66
CA ASP A 120 1.18 6.15 -4.03
C ASP A 120 1.60 5.28 -2.83
N PHE A 121 2.58 5.74 -2.05
CA PHE A 121 3.01 5.05 -0.84
C PHE A 121 1.88 4.92 0.18
N ARG A 122 1.08 5.97 0.40
CA ARG A 122 -0.12 5.91 1.25
C ARG A 122 -1.15 4.92 0.71
N PHE A 123 -1.44 4.99 -0.59
CA PHE A 123 -2.39 4.07 -1.23
C PHE A 123 -1.95 2.61 -1.08
N CYS A 124 -0.70 2.30 -1.40
CA CYS A 124 -0.15 0.95 -1.29
C CYS A 124 -0.09 0.46 0.17
N THR A 125 0.19 1.35 1.12
CA THR A 125 0.16 1.01 2.56
C THR A 125 -1.25 0.62 2.97
N ALA A 126 -2.28 1.35 2.53
CA ALA A 126 -3.66 1.01 2.81
C ALA A 126 -4.12 -0.31 2.18
N LEU A 127 -3.60 -0.67 1.00
CA LEU A 127 -3.80 -2.00 0.42
C LEU A 127 -3.14 -3.09 1.28
N ALA A 128 -1.93 -2.83 1.77
CA ALA A 128 -1.20 -3.76 2.62
C ALA A 128 -1.86 -3.93 3.99
N THR A 129 -2.59 -2.96 4.51
CA THR A 129 -3.36 -3.09 5.77
C THR A 129 -4.83 -3.49 5.54
N SER A 130 -5.21 -3.85 4.32
CA SER A 130 -6.57 -4.32 4.01
C SER A 130 -6.89 -5.68 4.63
N ARG A 131 -8.18 -5.98 4.77
CA ARG A 131 -8.71 -7.31 5.13
C ARG A 131 -8.86 -8.22 3.90
N LEU A 132 -8.27 -7.85 2.77
CA LEU A 132 -8.33 -8.62 1.53
C LEU A 132 -7.10 -9.52 1.47
N ASP A 133 -7.25 -10.79 1.86
CA ASP A 133 -6.13 -11.72 2.08
C ASP A 133 -5.15 -11.79 0.90
N ARG A 134 -5.67 -11.91 -0.33
CA ARG A 134 -4.84 -11.92 -1.55
C ARG A 134 -4.07 -10.63 -1.77
N ILE A 135 -4.64 -9.49 -1.40
CA ILE A 135 -4.00 -8.19 -1.58
C ILE A 135 -2.95 -7.95 -0.49
N ASN A 136 -3.35 -8.12 0.77
CA ASN A 136 -2.50 -7.94 1.95
C ASN A 136 -1.28 -8.86 1.95
N LYS A 137 -1.38 -10.10 1.44
CA LYS A 137 -0.26 -11.06 1.41
C LYS A 137 0.60 -11.02 0.15
N SER A 138 0.32 -10.12 -0.80
CA SER A 138 1.05 -10.06 -2.06
C SER A 138 2.52 -9.69 -1.87
N SER A 139 3.40 -10.58 -2.32
CA SER A 139 4.86 -10.36 -2.25
C SER A 139 5.31 -9.16 -3.10
N LEU A 140 4.63 -8.89 -4.22
CA LEU A 140 4.94 -7.75 -5.09
C LEU A 140 4.55 -6.42 -4.45
N LEU A 141 3.40 -6.36 -3.79
CA LEU A 141 3.00 -5.17 -3.01
C LEU A 141 4.02 -4.87 -1.92
N TRP A 142 4.41 -5.87 -1.13
CA TRP A 142 5.40 -5.69 -0.08
C TRP A 142 6.78 -5.33 -0.61
N HIS A 143 7.19 -5.89 -1.75
CA HIS A 143 8.41 -5.48 -2.43
C HIS A 143 8.36 -4.01 -2.85
N TRP A 144 7.25 -3.56 -3.42
CA TRP A 144 7.02 -2.16 -3.78
C TRP A 144 7.06 -1.22 -2.58
N LEU A 145 6.44 -1.63 -1.47
CA LEU A 145 6.46 -0.87 -0.22
C LEU A 145 7.88 -0.73 0.35
N ARG A 146 8.72 -1.77 0.25
CA ARG A 146 10.14 -1.67 0.65
C ARG A 146 10.90 -0.66 -0.20
N LYS A 147 10.70 -0.65 -1.53
CA LYS A 147 11.29 0.37 -2.42
C LYS A 147 10.88 1.79 -1.99
N ASN A 148 9.60 2.01 -1.75
CA ASN A 148 9.09 3.32 -1.33
C ASN A 148 9.52 3.71 0.09
N ALA A 149 9.68 2.74 1.00
CA ALA A 149 10.17 2.98 2.34
C ALA A 149 11.59 3.57 2.34
N VAL A 150 12.45 3.21 1.37
CA VAL A 150 13.75 3.87 1.23
C VAL A 150 13.59 5.39 1.05
N LEU A 151 12.64 5.81 0.21
CA LEU A 151 12.42 7.22 -0.13
C LEU A 151 11.63 7.99 0.95
N HIS A 152 10.60 7.36 1.52
CA HIS A 152 9.63 8.05 2.37
C HIS A 152 9.81 7.78 3.87
N VAL A 153 10.55 6.73 4.23
CA VAL A 153 10.75 6.30 5.61
C VAL A 153 12.20 6.47 6.04
N LEU A 154 13.13 5.87 5.30
CA LEU A 154 14.55 5.83 5.67
C LEU A 154 15.30 7.11 5.29
N ALA A 155 14.96 7.75 4.17
CA ALA A 155 15.52 9.04 3.79
C ALA A 155 14.87 10.24 4.53
N ALA A 156 13.80 10.00 5.31
CA ALA A 156 13.12 11.04 6.04
C ALA A 156 13.92 11.49 7.27
N ARG A 157 13.74 12.75 7.69
CA ARG A 157 14.42 13.29 8.87
C ARG A 157 13.76 12.76 10.16
N GLY A 158 14.56 12.14 11.01
CA GLY A 158 14.15 11.64 12.32
C GLY A 158 13.43 10.28 12.25
N PRO A 159 13.17 9.65 13.42
CA PRO A 159 12.72 8.26 13.46
C PRO A 159 11.19 8.08 13.37
N ALA A 160 10.42 9.18 13.40
CA ALA A 160 8.95 9.10 13.42
C ALA A 160 8.35 8.35 12.21
N PRO A 161 8.82 8.57 10.96
CA PRO A 161 8.34 7.82 9.79
C PRO A 161 8.64 6.32 9.87
N LEU A 162 9.79 5.95 10.45
CA LEU A 162 10.17 4.55 10.66
C LEU A 162 9.20 3.85 11.61
N TYR A 163 8.97 4.41 12.79
CA TYR A 163 8.04 3.82 13.76
C TYR A 163 6.59 3.90 13.29
N ALA A 164 6.25 4.90 12.48
CA ALA A 164 4.95 4.95 11.82
C ALA A 164 4.78 3.75 10.87
N PHE A 165 5.75 3.49 10.00
CA PHE A 165 5.66 2.40 9.05
C PHE A 165 5.73 1.03 9.72
N ILE A 166 6.55 0.83 10.76
CA ILE A 166 6.53 -0.38 11.59
C ILE A 166 5.13 -0.67 12.13
N ARG A 167 4.43 0.34 12.67
CA ARG A 167 3.06 0.17 13.17
C ARG A 167 2.07 -0.23 12.07
N GLN A 168 2.25 0.27 10.84
CA GLN A 168 1.44 -0.15 9.70
C GLN A 168 1.71 -1.61 9.31
N ILE A 169 2.97 -2.05 9.33
CA ILE A 169 3.32 -3.46 9.05
C ILE A 169 2.69 -4.38 10.12
N LEU A 170 2.80 -4.02 11.40
CA LEU A 170 2.18 -4.77 12.49
C LEU A 170 0.64 -4.80 12.37
N ARG A 171 0.02 -3.73 11.87
CA ARG A 171 -1.41 -3.70 11.57
C ARG A 171 -1.78 -4.63 10.42
N ALA A 172 -0.93 -4.72 9.39
CA ALA A 172 -1.13 -5.67 8.30
C ALA A 172 -1.02 -7.13 8.75
N MET A 173 -0.16 -7.42 9.74
CA MET A 173 -0.03 -8.75 10.35
C MET A 173 -1.23 -9.10 11.25
N ASP A 174 -1.89 -8.12 11.89
CA ASP A 174 -3.17 -8.37 12.59
C ASP A 174 -4.28 -8.82 11.64
N ALA A 175 -4.36 -8.15 10.48
CA ALA A 175 -5.45 -8.37 9.55
C ALA A 175 -5.46 -9.81 9.02
N HIS A 176 -4.27 -10.41 8.89
CA HIS A 176 -4.10 -11.76 8.40
C HIS A 176 -2.96 -12.47 9.12
N LEU A 177 -3.30 -13.53 9.87
CA LEU A 177 -2.34 -14.40 10.53
C LEU A 177 -1.32 -14.95 9.54
N ALA A 178 -0.09 -15.15 10.03
CA ALA A 178 1.02 -15.71 9.28
C ALA A 178 1.31 -14.96 7.96
N ASN A 179 1.27 -13.62 8.00
CA ASN A 179 1.64 -12.80 6.85
C ASN A 179 3.16 -12.73 6.65
N CYS A 180 3.73 -13.74 5.98
CA CYS A 180 5.17 -13.84 5.70
C CYS A 180 5.73 -12.62 4.95
N ALA A 181 4.96 -12.03 4.05
CA ALA A 181 5.41 -10.90 3.24
C ALA A 181 5.56 -9.62 4.09
N ALA A 182 4.62 -9.39 5.02
CA ALA A 182 4.72 -8.34 6.03
C ALA A 182 5.86 -8.60 7.02
N GLY A 183 5.93 -9.81 7.60
CA GLY A 183 6.96 -10.19 8.56
C GLY A 183 8.38 -10.06 7.99
N PHE A 184 8.62 -10.56 6.77
CA PHE A 184 9.89 -10.36 6.08
C PHE A 184 10.21 -8.88 5.85
N SER A 185 9.20 -8.07 5.49
CA SER A 185 9.37 -6.63 5.30
C SER A 185 9.72 -5.90 6.61
N LEU A 186 9.16 -6.35 7.73
CA LEU A 186 9.50 -5.83 9.06
C LEU A 186 10.95 -6.13 9.44
N VAL A 187 11.39 -7.39 9.28
CA VAL A 187 12.78 -7.79 9.53
C VAL A 187 13.73 -6.98 8.65
N TRP A 188 13.44 -6.89 7.35
CA TRP A 188 14.23 -6.08 6.42
C TRP A 188 14.32 -4.62 6.87
N LEU A 189 13.19 -4.00 7.22
CA LEU A 189 13.14 -2.60 7.61
C LEU A 189 13.96 -2.32 8.87
N VAL A 190 13.87 -3.21 9.87
CA VAL A 190 14.63 -3.12 11.12
C VAL A 190 16.12 -3.27 10.86
N LEU A 191 16.55 -4.25 10.05
CA LEU A 191 17.95 -4.47 9.73
C LEU A 191 18.55 -3.27 8.97
N VAL A 192 17.84 -2.74 7.98
CA VAL A 192 18.30 -1.57 7.22
C VAL A 192 18.33 -0.33 8.11
N ALA A 193 17.31 -0.09 8.94
CA ALA A 193 17.29 1.04 9.86
C ALA A 193 18.43 0.99 10.87
N ARG A 194 18.70 -0.20 11.44
CA ARG A 194 19.84 -0.43 12.34
C ARG A 194 21.17 -0.11 11.69
N ALA A 195 21.35 -0.51 10.42
CA ALA A 195 22.54 -0.21 9.65
C ALA A 195 22.68 1.28 9.25
N SER A 196 21.57 2.01 9.17
CA SER A 196 21.53 3.40 8.66
C SER A 196 21.90 4.47 9.72
N GLY A 197 22.11 4.09 10.99
CA GLY A 197 22.74 4.97 11.98
C GLY A 197 21.88 5.37 13.20
N PRO A 198 22.30 6.44 13.93
CA PRO A 198 22.02 6.63 15.37
C PRO A 198 20.59 7.03 15.74
N ALA A 199 19.71 7.31 14.77
CA ALA A 199 18.31 7.64 15.06
C ALA A 199 17.44 6.41 15.38
N PHE A 200 17.96 5.21 15.14
CA PHE A 200 17.29 3.94 15.43
C PHE A 200 17.41 3.59 16.92
N CYS A 201 16.28 3.40 17.61
CA CYS A 201 16.23 2.89 18.98
C CYS A 201 15.68 1.48 18.99
N GLU A 202 16.56 0.51 19.27
CA GLU A 202 16.24 -0.91 19.27
C GLU A 202 15.24 -1.26 20.36
N GLU A 203 15.35 -0.64 21.54
CA GLU A 203 14.44 -0.85 22.66
C GLU A 203 13.00 -0.45 22.30
N HIS A 204 12.84 0.67 21.58
CA HIS A 204 11.50 1.12 21.16
C HIS A 204 10.86 0.11 20.21
N VAL A 205 11.61 -0.40 19.24
CA VAL A 205 11.12 -1.44 18.32
C VAL A 205 10.79 -2.72 19.10
N ALA A 206 11.68 -3.17 19.98
CA ALA A 206 11.45 -4.36 20.79
C ALA A 206 10.19 -4.25 21.66
N LEU A 207 9.87 -3.07 22.20
CA LEU A 207 8.63 -2.83 22.94
C LEU A 207 7.39 -2.98 22.05
N LEU A 208 7.40 -2.40 20.84
CA LEU A 208 6.30 -2.54 19.87
C LEU A 208 6.07 -4.01 19.48
N LEU A 209 7.14 -4.76 19.24
CA LEU A 209 7.06 -6.18 18.89
C LEU A 209 6.54 -7.01 20.07
N ARG A 210 7.09 -6.82 21.28
CA ARG A 210 6.66 -7.58 22.47
C ARG A 210 5.18 -7.36 22.80
N ASP A 211 4.69 -6.12 22.73
CA ASP A 211 3.27 -5.83 22.90
C ASP A 211 2.43 -6.61 21.86
N LYS A 212 2.93 -6.69 20.62
CA LYS A 212 2.28 -7.45 19.56
C LYS A 212 2.27 -8.96 19.80
N CYS A 213 3.43 -9.56 20.05
CA CYS A 213 3.57 -11.01 20.25
C CYS A 213 2.66 -11.49 21.38
N ARG A 214 2.54 -10.70 22.46
CA ARG A 214 1.70 -11.02 23.62
C ARG A 214 0.20 -11.04 23.31
N ARG A 215 -0.25 -10.22 22.35
CA ARG A 215 -1.66 -10.21 21.92
C ARG A 215 -1.99 -11.33 20.93
N THR A 216 -0.99 -11.82 20.22
CA THR A 216 -1.16 -12.79 19.13
C THR A 216 -0.22 -13.99 19.31
N LEU A 217 -0.40 -14.73 20.41
CA LEU A 217 0.49 -15.84 20.79
C LEU A 217 0.64 -16.93 19.72
N GLY A 218 -0.38 -17.12 18.88
CA GLY A 218 -0.38 -18.12 17.80
C GLY A 218 0.30 -17.69 16.50
N ASP A 219 0.73 -16.43 16.36
CA ASP A 219 1.44 -15.98 15.15
C ASP A 219 2.94 -16.23 15.29
N VAL A 220 3.37 -17.42 14.87
CA VAL A 220 4.78 -17.86 14.94
C VAL A 220 5.71 -16.98 14.11
N LEU A 221 5.22 -16.28 13.08
CA LEU A 221 6.07 -15.41 12.26
C LEU A 221 6.40 -14.09 12.95
N LEU A 222 5.57 -13.68 13.91
CA LEU A 222 5.78 -12.45 14.66
C LEU A 222 6.77 -12.65 15.82
N TRP A 223 6.83 -13.85 16.38
CA TRP A 223 7.80 -14.25 17.41
C TRP A 223 9.22 -14.34 16.85
#